data_AF-A0A4U6XLR3-F1
#
_entry.id   AF-A0A4U6XLR3-F1
#
_cell.length_a   1.000
_cell.length_b   1.000
_cell.length_c   1.000
_cell.angle_alpha   90.00
_cell.angle_beta   90.00
_cell.angle_gamma   90.00
#
_symmetry.space_group_name_H-M   'P 1'
#
loop_
_entity.id
_entity.type
_entity.pdbx_description
1 polymer ?
#
loop_
_entity_poly.entity_id
_entity_poly.type
_entity_poly.pdbx_seq_one_letter_code
_entity_poly.pdbx_strand_id
1 'polypeptide(L)'
;MASLPSQHPSLALHLTDRALNPILTSAHSQAQLEALTSLTTTSLTAHAAANRFSLGPAQRIIVEHGPGSPVVLASFLNGADALPHDGEGPAATNNNKNYNHTSATSSMPVSSGVAAGAARTADSSAGGASSSARTGAIPDAGKSDDDSEDAAPMLVGVVVAATGEEAMEARRAAGRLERVGREFQREWAVEEGTGDVSRGGQ
;
A
#
# COMPACT_ATOMS: atom_id res chain seq x y z
N MET A 1 6.06 14.46 -16.03
CA MET A 1 5.62 13.06 -16.15
C MET A 1 6.36 12.35 -17.28
N ALA A 2 7.43 11.61 -16.98
CA ALA A 2 8.05 10.73 -17.98
C ALA A 2 7.11 9.55 -18.26
N SER A 3 7.02 9.08 -19.50
CA SER A 3 6.11 7.99 -19.89
C SER A 3 6.55 6.67 -19.25
N LEU A 4 5.98 6.34 -18.09
CA LEU A 4 6.27 5.13 -17.33
C LEU A 4 6.25 3.83 -18.16
N PRO A 5 5.32 3.62 -19.12
CA PRO A 5 5.36 2.47 -20.04
C PRO A 5 6.67 2.33 -20.82
N SER A 6 7.27 3.45 -21.26
CA SER A 6 8.50 3.41 -22.07
C SER A 6 9.74 3.00 -21.25
N GLN A 7 9.68 3.13 -19.93
CA GLN A 7 10.77 2.77 -19.03
C GLN A 7 10.80 1.27 -18.70
N HIS A 8 9.69 0.54 -18.93
CA HIS A 8 9.53 -0.88 -18.61
C HIS A 8 8.99 -1.64 -19.84
N PRO A 9 9.75 -1.74 -20.94
CA PRO A 9 9.26 -2.34 -22.18
C PRO A 9 8.96 -3.84 -22.08
N SER A 10 9.55 -4.54 -21.10
CA SER A 10 9.30 -5.96 -20.83
C SER A 10 8.08 -6.22 -19.94
N LEU A 11 7.56 -5.19 -19.28
CA LEU A 11 6.43 -5.31 -18.36
C LEU A 11 5.13 -4.82 -19.01
N ALA A 12 4.01 -5.44 -18.65
CA ALA A 12 2.70 -4.89 -18.95
C ALA A 12 2.20 -4.08 -17.75
N LEU A 13 1.85 -2.82 -17.98
CA LEU A 13 1.38 -1.86 -16.99
C LEU A 13 -0.02 -1.37 -17.37
N HIS A 14 -0.93 -1.32 -16.40
CA HIS A 14 -2.28 -0.84 -16.60
C HIS A 14 -2.73 -0.08 -15.35
N LEU A 15 -3.14 1.17 -15.50
CA LEU A 15 -3.72 1.99 -14.44
C LEU A 15 -5.11 2.43 -14.90
N THR A 16 -6.12 2.08 -14.12
CA THR A 16 -7.51 2.43 -14.38
C THR A 16 -8.18 2.93 -13.10
N ASP A 17 -9.32 3.58 -13.25
CA ASP A 17 -10.27 3.73 -12.14
C ASP A 17 -11.04 2.42 -11.88
N ARG A 18 -11.95 2.44 -10.91
CA ARG A 18 -12.85 1.31 -10.58
C ARG A 18 -13.87 1.01 -11.69
N ALA A 19 -14.20 1.99 -12.53
CA ALA A 19 -15.09 1.85 -13.68
C ALA A 19 -14.35 1.28 -14.92
N LEU A 20 -13.07 0.96 -14.80
CA LEU A 20 -12.19 0.46 -15.86
C LEU A 20 -11.91 1.48 -16.97
N ASN A 21 -12.02 2.78 -16.66
CA ASN A 21 -11.55 3.83 -17.56
C ASN A 21 -10.01 3.86 -17.51
N PRO A 22 -9.32 3.64 -18.64
CA PRO A 22 -7.87 3.59 -18.67
C PRO A 22 -7.26 4.99 -18.55
N ILE A 23 -6.37 5.17 -17.59
CA ILE A 23 -5.58 6.40 -17.39
C ILE A 23 -4.21 6.24 -18.04
N LEU A 24 -3.58 5.07 -17.82
CA LEU A 24 -2.29 4.72 -18.39
C LEU A 24 -2.28 3.24 -18.75
N THR A 25 -1.82 2.92 -19.95
CA THR A 25 -1.67 1.53 -20.37
C THR A 25 -0.41 1.37 -21.23
N SER A 26 0.25 0.22 -21.08
CA SER A 26 1.32 -0.22 -21.97
C SER A 26 0.85 -1.32 -22.93
N ALA A 27 -0.47 -1.52 -23.07
CA ALA A 27 -0.99 -2.49 -24.03
C ALA A 27 -0.69 -2.06 -25.47
N HIS A 28 -0.08 -2.95 -26.25
CA HIS A 28 0.25 -2.72 -27.66
C HIS A 28 -0.73 -3.42 -28.63
N SER A 29 -1.68 -4.19 -28.09
CA SER A 29 -2.71 -4.88 -28.86
C SER A 29 -4.03 -4.93 -28.09
N GLN A 30 -5.13 -5.09 -28.82
CA GLN A 30 -6.47 -5.21 -28.24
C GLN A 30 -6.58 -6.42 -27.31
N ALA A 31 -6.03 -7.57 -27.71
CA ALA A 31 -6.04 -8.78 -26.89
C ALA A 31 -5.27 -8.59 -25.56
N GLN A 32 -4.16 -7.84 -25.58
CA GLN A 32 -3.42 -7.51 -24.37
C GLN A 32 -4.20 -6.59 -23.45
N LEU A 33 -4.89 -5.59 -24.00
CA LEU A 33 -5.76 -4.70 -23.22
C LEU A 33 -6.90 -5.49 -22.58
N GLU A 34 -7.57 -6.37 -23.32
CA GLU A 34 -8.63 -7.24 -22.79
C GLU A 34 -8.15 -8.15 -21.66
N ALA A 35 -6.95 -8.72 -21.80
CA ALA A 35 -6.33 -9.53 -20.75
C ALA A 35 -6.03 -8.72 -19.48
N LEU A 36 -5.48 -7.51 -19.63
CA LEU A 36 -5.22 -6.60 -18.50
C LEU A 36 -6.52 -6.16 -17.83
N THR A 37 -7.55 -5.80 -18.59
CA THR A 37 -8.87 -5.45 -18.06
C THR A 37 -9.47 -6.63 -17.29
N SER A 38 -9.40 -7.85 -17.83
CA SER A 38 -9.88 -9.07 -17.16
C SER A 38 -9.13 -9.34 -15.84
N LEU A 39 -7.81 -9.15 -15.83
CA LEU A 39 -6.99 -9.23 -14.60
C LEU A 39 -7.40 -8.15 -13.58
N THR A 40 -7.67 -6.92 -14.02
CA THR A 40 -8.16 -5.84 -13.16
C THR A 40 -9.52 -6.19 -12.56
N THR A 41 -10.48 -6.68 -13.36
CA THR A 41 -11.80 -7.11 -12.87
C THR A 41 -11.69 -8.25 -11.86
N THR A 42 -10.82 -9.22 -12.12
CA THR A 42 -10.53 -10.32 -11.19
C THR A 42 -9.94 -9.79 -9.89
N SER A 43 -9.00 -8.85 -9.97
CA SER A 43 -8.35 -8.22 -8.81
C SER A 43 -9.35 -7.41 -7.99
N LEU A 44 -10.27 -6.66 -8.63
CA LEU A 44 -11.36 -5.95 -7.95
C LEU A 44 -12.31 -6.90 -7.21
N THR A 45 -12.60 -8.06 -7.82
CA THR A 45 -13.41 -9.10 -7.17
C THR A 45 -12.69 -9.65 -5.94
N ALA A 46 -11.38 -9.90 -6.03
CA ALA A 46 -10.56 -10.35 -4.90
C ALA A 46 -10.46 -9.28 -3.79
N HIS A 47 -10.35 -8.00 -4.14
CA HIS A 47 -10.38 -6.88 -3.20
C HIS A 47 -11.73 -6.81 -2.46
N ALA A 48 -12.84 -6.92 -3.17
CA ALA A 48 -14.17 -6.94 -2.56
C ALA A 48 -14.37 -8.18 -1.65
N ALA A 49 -13.81 -9.33 -2.04
CA ALA A 49 -13.83 -10.53 -1.21
C ALA A 49 -13.04 -10.33 0.10
N ALA A 50 -11.84 -9.73 0.05
CA ALA A 50 -11.04 -9.44 1.25
C ALA A 50 -11.82 -8.59 2.27
N ASN A 51 -12.54 -7.57 1.81
CA ASN A 51 -13.42 -6.75 2.66
C ASN A 51 -14.54 -7.59 3.29
N ARG A 52 -15.19 -8.46 2.51
CA ARG A 52 -16.27 -9.34 3.00
C ARG A 52 -15.80 -10.34 4.04
N PHE A 53 -14.55 -10.79 3.94
CA PHE A 53 -13.93 -11.68 4.93
C PHE A 53 -13.28 -10.93 6.12
N SER A 54 -13.54 -9.62 6.26
CA SER A 54 -13.00 -8.79 7.34
C SER A 54 -11.47 -8.78 7.41
N LEU A 55 -10.79 -9.01 6.28
CA LEU A 55 -9.32 -8.89 6.17
C LEU A 55 -8.88 -7.42 5.99
N GLY A 56 -9.84 -6.53 5.79
CA GLY A 56 -9.62 -5.11 5.46
C GLY A 56 -9.38 -4.86 3.96
N PRO A 57 -9.25 -3.59 3.56
CA PRO A 57 -8.99 -3.21 2.17
C PRO A 57 -7.61 -3.70 1.75
N ALA A 58 -7.57 -4.57 0.74
CA ALA A 58 -6.33 -5.09 0.23
C ALA A 58 -5.53 -3.95 -0.44
N GLN A 59 -4.37 -3.60 0.11
CA GLN A 59 -3.51 -2.58 -0.52
C GLN A 59 -2.85 -3.11 -1.80
N ARG A 60 -2.47 -4.38 -1.78
CA ARG A 60 -1.84 -5.06 -2.91
C ARG A 60 -2.16 -6.54 -2.91
N ILE A 61 -2.45 -7.08 -4.09
CA ILE A 61 -2.55 -8.51 -4.37
C ILE A 61 -1.35 -8.90 -5.23
N ILE A 62 -0.70 -10.00 -4.88
CA ILE A 62 0.44 -10.55 -5.61
C ILE A 62 0.11 -12.00 -5.95
N VAL A 63 0.24 -12.36 -7.23
CA VAL A 63 0.02 -13.72 -7.73
C VAL A 63 1.33 -14.22 -8.32
N GLU A 64 1.86 -15.32 -7.76
CA GLU A 64 3.08 -15.98 -8.20
C GLU A 64 2.76 -17.45 -8.52
N HIS A 65 3.05 -17.90 -9.74
CA HIS A 65 2.72 -19.26 -10.22
C HIS A 65 3.86 -20.28 -10.05
N GLY A 66 4.83 -19.99 -9.17
CA GLY A 66 6.01 -20.81 -8.92
C GLY A 66 7.28 -20.27 -9.59
N PRO A 67 8.43 -20.94 -9.43
CA PRO A 67 9.71 -20.47 -9.95
C PRO A 67 9.67 -20.26 -11.47
N GLY A 68 10.17 -19.11 -11.95
CA GLY A 68 10.22 -18.77 -13.37
C GLY A 68 8.86 -18.44 -14.02
N SER A 69 7.76 -18.57 -13.29
CA SER A 69 6.41 -18.32 -13.81
C SER A 69 6.06 -16.83 -13.77
N PRO A 70 5.04 -16.37 -14.53
CA PRO A 70 4.60 -14.99 -14.52
C PRO A 70 4.22 -14.50 -13.12
N VAL A 71 4.43 -13.20 -12.88
CA VAL A 71 4.04 -12.53 -11.64
C VAL A 71 3.10 -11.39 -11.95
N VAL A 72 1.97 -11.35 -11.24
CA VAL A 72 0.97 -10.28 -11.34
C VAL A 72 0.92 -9.53 -10.02
N LEU A 73 1.03 -8.20 -10.09
CA LEU A 73 0.85 -7.30 -8.96
C LEU A 73 -0.33 -6.37 -9.27
N ALA A 74 -1.33 -6.37 -8.41
CA ALA A 74 -2.44 -5.42 -8.44
C ALA A 74 -2.40 -4.56 -7.18
N SER A 75 -2.27 -3.26 -7.35
CA SER A 75 -2.27 -2.27 -6.26
C SER A 75 -3.57 -1.47 -6.28
N PHE A 76 -4.14 -1.22 -5.11
CA PHE A 76 -5.37 -0.46 -4.93
C PHE A 76 -5.04 0.84 -4.23
N LEU A 77 -5.40 1.97 -4.84
CA LEU A 77 -5.09 3.30 -4.37
C LEU A 77 -6.40 4.00 -4.00
N ASN A 78 -6.64 4.18 -2.71
CA ASN A 78 -7.78 4.95 -2.25
C ASN A 78 -7.51 6.45 -2.43
N GLY A 79 -8.45 7.21 -2.99
CA GLY A 79 -8.27 8.65 -3.19
C GLY A 79 -8.32 9.45 -1.89
N ALA A 80 -8.99 8.94 -0.86
CA ALA A 80 -8.94 9.52 0.49
C ALA A 80 -7.49 9.59 1.04
N ASP A 81 -6.62 8.66 0.62
CA ASP A 81 -5.20 8.66 1.01
C ASP A 81 -4.36 9.71 0.25
N ALA A 82 -4.93 10.38 -0.76
CA ALA A 82 -4.23 11.38 -1.57
C ALA A 82 -4.32 12.80 -0.99
N LEU A 83 -5.32 13.06 -0.14
CA LEU A 83 -5.52 14.35 0.50
C LEU A 83 -4.47 14.60 1.60
N PRO A 84 -3.93 15.83 1.72
CA PRO A 84 -3.13 16.21 2.87
C PRO A 84 -4.01 16.17 4.14
N HIS A 85 -3.59 15.43 5.16
CA HIS A 85 -4.25 15.46 6.47
C HIS A 85 -3.94 16.80 7.16
N ASP A 86 -4.88 17.74 7.16
CA ASP A 86 -4.77 19.04 7.85
C ASP A 86 -5.08 18.97 9.37
N GLY A 87 -5.07 17.79 10.01
CA GLY A 87 -5.47 17.65 11.41
C GLY A 87 -4.77 16.53 12.17
N GLU A 88 -4.26 16.87 13.36
CA GLU A 88 -3.60 16.00 14.33
C GLU A 88 -4.49 14.80 14.76
N GLY A 89 -4.03 13.57 14.48
CA GLY A 89 -4.64 12.30 14.91
C GLY A 89 -3.80 11.12 14.44
N PRO A 90 -3.67 10.01 15.19
CA PRO A 90 -2.50 9.14 15.10
C PRO A 90 -2.45 8.43 13.76
N ALA A 91 -1.55 8.91 12.90
CA ALA A 91 -1.07 8.16 11.76
C ALA A 91 -0.62 6.78 12.26
N ALA A 92 -1.27 5.73 11.75
CA ALA A 92 -0.70 4.39 11.74
C ALA A 92 0.62 4.47 10.97
N THR A 93 1.67 4.84 11.69
CA THR A 93 3.02 4.98 11.17
C THR A 93 3.53 3.57 10.94
N ASN A 94 3.30 3.05 9.73
CA ASN A 94 3.97 1.85 9.23
C ASN A 94 5.47 2.16 9.08
N ASN A 95 6.18 2.15 10.20
CA ASN A 95 7.63 2.29 10.28
C ASN A 95 8.28 0.98 9.83
N ASN A 96 8.40 0.78 8.52
CA ASN A 96 9.41 -0.11 7.98
C ASN A 96 10.77 0.63 7.99
N LYS A 97 11.31 0.88 9.19
CA LYS A 97 12.69 1.36 9.37
C LYS A 97 13.62 0.16 9.34
N ASN A 98 14.04 -0.18 8.13
CA ASN A 98 15.15 -1.06 7.82
C ASN A 98 16.45 -0.43 8.38
N TYR A 99 16.88 -0.84 9.58
CA TYR A 99 18.19 -0.46 10.12
C TYR A 99 19.28 -1.24 9.39
N ASN A 100 19.77 -0.68 8.29
CA ASN A 100 21.01 -1.13 7.67
C ASN A 100 22.08 -0.05 7.90
N HIS A 101 22.76 -0.12 9.05
CA HIS A 101 23.94 0.68 9.32
C HIS A 101 25.16 -0.24 9.31
N THR A 102 25.72 -0.46 8.13
CA THR A 102 27.07 -0.99 7.95
C THR A 102 27.95 0.12 7.39
N SER A 103 28.87 0.63 8.22
CA SER A 103 30.32 0.73 7.90
C SER A 103 31.06 1.55 8.99
N ALA A 104 32.07 0.89 9.57
CA ALA A 104 33.34 1.33 10.18
C ALA A 104 33.54 2.83 10.54
N THR A 105 34.15 3.19 11.68
CA THR A 105 35.57 2.94 12.00
C THR A 105 35.91 2.90 13.52
N SER A 106 36.89 2.05 13.87
CA SER A 106 37.93 2.12 14.94
C SER A 106 37.59 2.76 16.30
N SER A 107 37.74 2.10 17.46
CA SER A 107 39.05 1.65 18.02
C SER A 107 38.87 0.79 19.31
N MET A 108 39.36 -0.46 19.30
CA MET A 108 40.29 -1.14 20.26
C MET A 108 40.04 -1.09 21.82
N PRO A 109 40.69 -1.94 22.66
CA PRO A 109 40.18 -3.26 23.10
C PRO A 109 40.28 -3.48 24.64
N VAL A 110 39.64 -4.50 25.23
CA VAL A 110 40.12 -5.26 26.41
C VAL A 110 39.25 -6.52 26.55
N SER A 111 39.78 -7.70 26.22
CA SER A 111 40.46 -8.65 27.10
C SER A 111 39.53 -9.48 28.00
N SER A 112 39.44 -10.75 27.59
CA SER A 112 39.63 -11.96 28.41
C SER A 112 38.55 -12.40 29.41
N GLY A 113 38.13 -13.66 29.26
CA GLY A 113 38.05 -14.54 30.42
C GLY A 113 36.73 -15.31 30.63
N VAL A 114 36.68 -16.51 30.05
CA VAL A 114 36.42 -17.80 30.72
C VAL A 114 35.13 -18.06 31.52
N ALA A 115 34.53 -19.20 31.15
CA ALA A 115 33.81 -20.20 31.95
C ALA A 115 32.35 -20.01 32.41
N ALA A 116 31.60 -21.07 32.09
CA ALA A 116 30.35 -21.53 32.66
C ALA A 116 30.31 -21.53 34.21
N GLY A 117 29.10 -21.36 34.76
CA GLY A 117 28.79 -21.84 36.11
C GLY A 117 27.65 -21.12 36.85
N ALA A 118 26.58 -21.86 37.09
CA ALA A 118 25.76 -21.90 38.32
C ALA A 118 25.03 -20.64 38.86
N ALA A 119 23.69 -20.76 38.85
CA ALA A 119 22.72 -20.54 39.94
C ALA A 119 22.96 -19.48 41.04
N ARG A 120 21.93 -18.63 41.27
CA ARG A 120 21.20 -18.32 42.54
C ARG A 120 20.45 -16.97 42.41
N THR A 121 19.11 -16.97 42.42
CA THR A 121 18.18 -16.70 43.55
C THR A 121 18.34 -15.36 44.27
N ALA A 122 17.35 -14.47 44.08
CA ALA A 122 16.77 -13.51 45.04
C ALA A 122 15.63 -12.77 44.28
N ASP A 123 14.37 -13.17 44.40
CA ASP A 123 13.38 -12.71 45.40
C ASP A 123 13.51 -11.24 45.82
N SER A 124 12.57 -10.43 45.33
CA SER A 124 11.99 -9.31 46.06
C SER A 124 10.61 -9.01 45.49
N SER A 125 9.62 -9.36 46.31
CA SER A 125 8.19 -9.11 46.14
C SER A 125 7.85 -7.63 46.35
N ALA A 126 6.91 -7.07 45.58
CA ALA A 126 5.73 -6.33 46.10
C ALA A 126 5.06 -5.46 45.02
N GLY A 127 3.73 -5.62 44.91
CA GLY A 127 2.82 -4.47 44.85
C GLY A 127 2.10 -4.22 43.55
N GLY A 128 0.77 -4.40 43.57
CA GLY A 128 -0.14 -3.54 42.79
C GLY A 128 -1.09 -4.27 41.84
N ALA A 129 -2.11 -4.92 42.39
CA ALA A 129 -3.31 -5.26 41.65
C ALA A 129 -4.15 -4.01 41.37
N SER A 130 -4.59 -3.82 40.13
CA SER A 130 -5.85 -3.14 39.84
C SER A 130 -6.51 -3.74 38.60
N SER A 131 -7.31 -4.78 38.84
CA SER A 131 -8.35 -5.22 37.94
C SER A 131 -9.41 -4.13 37.84
N SER A 132 -9.44 -3.38 36.74
CA SER A 132 -10.61 -2.57 36.37
C SER A 132 -11.24 -3.17 35.13
N ALA A 133 -12.15 -4.10 35.37
CA ALA A 133 -13.16 -4.49 34.42
C ALA A 133 -13.92 -3.24 33.99
N ARG A 134 -13.76 -2.85 32.73
CA ARG A 134 -14.64 -1.89 32.07
C ARG A 134 -15.22 -2.58 30.85
N THR A 135 -16.39 -3.15 31.11
CA THR A 135 -17.63 -2.96 30.36
C THR A 135 -17.44 -2.74 28.86
N GLY A 136 -17.94 -3.71 28.10
CA GLY A 136 -18.00 -3.68 26.65
C GLY A 136 -18.45 -2.33 26.11
N ALA A 137 -17.58 -1.75 25.31
CA ALA A 137 -17.96 -0.87 24.22
C ALA A 137 -17.40 -1.55 22.98
N ILE A 138 -18.26 -2.25 22.25
CA ILE A 138 -18.00 -2.61 20.86
C ILE A 138 -17.79 -1.25 20.17
N PRO A 139 -16.59 -0.93 19.64
CA PRO A 139 -16.53 0.17 18.70
C PRO A 139 -17.28 -0.31 17.47
N ASP A 140 -18.48 0.26 17.34
CA ASP A 140 -19.32 0.30 16.15
C ASP A 140 -18.47 0.24 14.88
N ALA A 141 -18.42 -0.95 14.28
CA ALA A 141 -17.83 -1.20 12.98
C ALA A 141 -18.83 -0.69 11.94
N GLY A 142 -18.94 0.63 11.88
CA GLY A 142 -19.89 1.38 11.09
C GLY A 142 -19.27 2.66 10.54
N LYS A 143 -17.97 2.65 10.20
CA LYS A 143 -17.52 3.56 9.15
C LYS A 143 -17.94 2.93 7.83
N SER A 144 -19.16 3.26 7.43
CA SER A 144 -19.54 3.32 6.02
C SER A 144 -18.36 3.87 5.23
N ASP A 145 -18.11 3.28 4.06
CA ASP A 145 -17.40 3.89 2.95
C ASP A 145 -18.12 5.20 2.59
N ASP A 146 -18.05 6.20 3.48
CA ASP A 146 -18.41 7.57 3.21
C ASP A 146 -17.31 8.04 2.26
N ASP A 147 -17.57 7.76 0.98
CA ASP A 147 -17.08 8.55 -0.14
C ASP A 147 -17.08 9.99 0.35
N SER A 148 -15.91 10.47 0.81
CA SER A 148 -15.72 11.91 0.92
C SER A 148 -16.04 12.39 -0.49
N GLU A 149 -17.12 13.16 -0.65
CA GLU A 149 -17.63 13.49 -1.99
C GLU A 149 -16.57 14.27 -2.81
N ASP A 150 -15.55 14.80 -2.12
CA ASP A 150 -14.35 15.46 -2.67
C ASP A 150 -13.12 14.53 -2.83
N ALA A 151 -13.23 13.24 -2.51
CA ALA A 151 -12.12 12.30 -2.65
C ALA A 151 -12.04 11.79 -4.10
N ALA A 152 -10.85 11.91 -4.66
CA ALA A 152 -10.53 11.35 -5.97
C ALA A 152 -10.94 9.86 -6.07
N PRO A 153 -11.32 9.38 -7.27
CA PRO A 153 -11.75 8.00 -7.44
C PRO A 153 -10.64 7.01 -7.08
N MET A 154 -11.05 5.85 -6.56
CA MET A 154 -10.14 4.73 -6.31
C MET A 154 -9.50 4.25 -7.63
N LEU A 155 -8.18 4.13 -7.63
CA LEU A 155 -7.42 3.64 -8.77
C LEU A 155 -6.90 2.22 -8.54
N VAL A 156 -6.76 1.47 -9.64
CA VAL A 156 -6.18 0.14 -9.66
C VAL A 156 -5.00 0.12 -10.62
N GLY A 157 -3.82 -0.20 -10.10
CA GLY A 157 -2.60 -0.36 -10.88
C GLY A 157 -2.21 -1.84 -10.99
N VAL A 158 -2.22 -2.38 -12.20
CA VAL A 158 -1.79 -3.73 -12.52
C VAL A 158 -0.42 -3.71 -13.21
N VAL A 159 0.48 -4.56 -12.73
CA VAL A 159 1.79 -4.82 -13.33
C VAL A 159 1.94 -6.32 -13.55
N VAL A 160 2.29 -6.72 -14.77
CA VAL A 160 2.54 -8.11 -15.13
C VAL A 160 3.97 -8.25 -15.63
N ALA A 161 4.71 -9.18 -15.03
CA ALA A 161 5.99 -9.68 -15.52
C ALA A 161 5.78 -11.02 -16.22
N ALA A 162 6.44 -11.22 -17.36
CA ALA A 162 6.31 -12.45 -18.14
C ALA A 162 7.00 -13.63 -17.44
N THR A 163 8.02 -13.35 -16.62
CA THR A 163 8.75 -14.36 -15.85
C THR A 163 8.98 -13.92 -14.41
N GLY A 164 9.28 -14.90 -13.54
CA GLY A 164 9.60 -14.64 -12.14
C GLY A 164 10.93 -13.92 -11.92
N GLU A 165 11.83 -13.91 -12.92
CA GLU A 165 13.12 -13.22 -12.84
C GLU A 165 12.93 -11.70 -12.79
N GLU A 166 11.89 -11.21 -13.45
CA GLU A 166 11.52 -9.80 -13.51
C GLU A 166 10.70 -9.36 -12.28
N ALA A 167 10.43 -10.23 -11.31
CA ALA A 167 9.56 -9.93 -10.16
C ALA A 167 10.04 -8.71 -9.36
N MET A 168 11.36 -8.54 -9.19
CA MET A 168 11.92 -7.38 -8.50
C MET A 168 11.74 -6.09 -9.31
N GLU A 169 11.84 -6.18 -10.63
CA GLU A 169 11.57 -5.05 -11.52
C GLU A 169 10.08 -4.69 -11.54
N ALA A 170 9.21 -5.70 -11.58
CA ALA A 170 7.77 -5.55 -11.48
C ALA A 170 7.35 -4.86 -10.17
N ARG A 171 7.97 -5.22 -9.03
CA ARG A 171 7.76 -4.54 -7.74
C ARG A 171 8.20 -3.06 -7.79
N ARG A 172 9.32 -2.75 -8.42
CA ARG A 172 9.79 -1.37 -8.62
C ARG A 172 8.86 -0.59 -9.54
N ALA A 173 8.39 -1.21 -10.62
CA ALA A 173 7.46 -0.61 -11.58
C ALA A 173 6.11 -0.35 -10.92
N ALA A 174 5.58 -1.29 -10.14
CA ALA A 174 4.38 -1.10 -9.33
C ALA A 174 4.53 0.10 -8.39
N GLY A 175 5.62 0.19 -7.62
CA GLY A 175 5.85 1.34 -6.74
C GLY A 175 6.00 2.69 -7.47
N ARG A 176 6.42 2.69 -8.74
CA ARG A 176 6.40 3.90 -9.59
C ARG A 176 5.00 4.20 -10.12
N LEU A 177 4.26 3.18 -10.57
CA LEU A 177 2.89 3.29 -11.03
C LEU A 177 1.97 3.85 -9.94
N GLU A 178 2.19 3.43 -8.69
CA GLU A 178 1.47 3.96 -7.53
C GLU A 178 1.74 5.45 -7.30
N ARG A 179 3.00 5.88 -7.44
CA ARG A 179 3.35 7.30 -7.31
C ARG A 179 2.67 8.15 -8.38
N VAL A 180 2.61 7.64 -9.61
CA VAL A 180 1.89 8.27 -10.73
C VAL A 180 0.39 8.31 -10.45
N GLY A 181 -0.23 7.19 -10.04
CA GLY A 181 -1.65 7.16 -9.68
C GLY A 181 -2.02 8.14 -8.56
N ARG A 182 -1.17 8.25 -7.53
CA ARG A 182 -1.36 9.23 -6.45
C ARG A 182 -1.18 10.68 -6.92
N GLU A 183 -0.40 10.92 -7.96
CA GLU A 183 -0.27 12.26 -8.57
C GLU A 183 -1.59 12.66 -9.24
N PHE A 184 -2.16 11.76 -10.05
CA PHE A 184 -3.50 11.97 -10.62
C PHE A 184 -4.58 12.18 -9.55
N GLN A 185 -4.58 11.37 -8.48
CA GLN A 185 -5.55 11.54 -7.40
C GLN A 185 -5.39 12.88 -6.66
N ARG A 186 -4.17 13.39 -6.50
CA ARG A 186 -3.95 14.74 -5.93
C ARG A 186 -4.43 15.83 -6.86
N GLU A 187 -4.19 15.70 -8.17
CA GLU A 187 -4.65 16.67 -9.16
C GLU A 187 -6.19 16.75 -9.17
N TRP A 188 -6.87 15.61 -9.16
CA TRP A 188 -8.34 15.58 -9.09
C TRP A 188 -8.89 16.17 -7.80
N ALA A 189 -8.31 15.82 -6.65
CA ALA A 189 -8.75 16.35 -5.36
C ALA A 189 -8.60 17.89 -5.24
N VAL A 190 -7.62 18.49 -5.94
CA VAL A 190 -7.43 19.95 -5.97
C VAL A 190 -8.42 20.64 -6.91
N GLU A 191 -8.79 20.00 -8.02
CA GLU A 191 -9.69 20.57 -9.03
C GLU A 191 -11.14 20.66 -8.51
N GLU A 192 -11.59 19.71 -7.69
CA GLU A 192 -12.93 19.75 -7.06
C GLU A 192 -13.06 20.81 -5.96
N GLY A 193 -12.03 21.00 -5.12
CA GLY A 193 -12.07 21.99 -4.03
C GLY A 193 -12.11 23.46 -4.48
N THR A 194 -11.83 23.74 -5.76
CA THR A 194 -11.81 25.12 -6.29
C THR A 194 -13.16 25.54 -6.93
N GLY A 195 -14.09 24.60 -7.11
CA GLY A 195 -15.38 24.84 -7.78
C GLY A 195 -16.44 25.58 -6.96
N ASP A 196 -16.30 25.65 -5.62
CA ASP A 196 -17.37 26.15 -4.73
C ASP A 196 -17.29 27.65 -4.40
N VAL A 197 -16.19 28.35 -4.72
CA VAL A 197 -15.97 29.73 -4.24
C VAL A 197 -16.64 30.82 -5.10
N SER A 198 -17.31 30.49 -6.21
CA SER A 198 -17.83 31.49 -7.18
C SER A 198 -19.35 31.53 -7.37
N ARG A 199 -20.16 30.96 -6.48
CA ARG A 199 -21.62 30.96 -6.63
C ARG A 199 -22.39 31.49 -5.41
N GLY A 200 -22.00 32.66 -4.91
CA GLY A 200 -22.73 33.32 -3.82
C GLY A 200 -22.47 34.82 -3.79
N GLY A 201 -23.00 35.57 -4.76
CA GLY A 201 -22.86 37.03 -4.80
C GLY A 201 -23.69 37.68 -5.90
N GLN A 202 -25.01 37.73 -5.70
CA GLN A 202 -25.89 38.76 -6.25
C GLN A 202 -26.79 39.29 -5.15
#